data_AF-A0A3C0ZG86-F1
#
_entry.id   AF-A0A3C0ZG86-F1
#
_cell.length_a   1.000
_cell.length_b   1.000
_cell.length_c   1.000
_cell.angle_alpha   90.00
_cell.angle_beta   90.00
_cell.angle_gamma   90.00
#
_symmetry.space_group_name_H-M   'P 1'
#
loop_
_entity.id
_entity.type
_entity.pdbx_description
1 polymer ?
#
loop_
_entity_poly.entity_id
_entity_poly.type
_entity_poly.pdbx_seq_one_letter_code
_entity_poly.pdbx_strand_id
1 'polypeptide(L)' 'MQKRTINPWKWQEQRNYVQAVEVKDVSGTLYVSGQTAIDENGISSDADMRTQLS' A
#
# COMPACT_ATOMS: atom_id res chain seq x y z
N MET A 1 12.18 -10.16 16.20
CA MET A 1 11.13 -9.99 15.17
C MET A 1 9.94 -9.26 15.76
N GLN A 2 9.79 -7.98 15.40
CA GLN A 2 8.65 -7.15 15.78
C GLN A 2 7.93 -6.70 14.50
N LYS A 3 6.59 -6.66 14.50
CA LYS A 3 5.78 -6.21 13.35
C LYS A 3 4.97 -4.97 13.73
N ARG A 4 4.92 -3.99 12.83
CA ARG A 4 4.09 -2.78 12.93
C ARG A 4 3.36 -2.53 11.63
N THR A 5 2.03 -2.37 11.69
CA THR A 5 1.20 -1.99 10.54
C THR A 5 1.28 -0.49 10.32
N ILE A 6 1.33 -0.06 9.06
CA ILE A 6 1.36 1.35 8.65
C ILE A 6 0.25 1.58 7.63
N ASN A 7 -0.70 2.45 7.99
CA ASN A 7 -1.80 2.89 7.14
C ASN A 7 -1.87 4.43 7.17
N PRO A 8 -1.41 5.13 6.13
CA PRO A 8 -1.56 6.57 6.06
C PRO A 8 -3.02 7.02 5.85
N TRP A 9 -3.91 6.12 5.42
CA TRP A 9 -5.31 6.43 5.17
C TRP A 9 -6.26 5.43 5.85
N LYS A 10 -7.52 5.82 6.07
CA LYS A 10 -8.53 4.96 6.73
C LYS A 10 -9.32 4.08 5.78
N TRP A 11 -9.35 4.41 4.48
CA TRP A 11 -10.19 3.71 3.51
C TRP A 11 -9.76 2.25 3.27
N GLN A 12 -8.51 1.87 3.59
CA GLN A 12 -8.09 0.46 3.50
C GLN A 12 -8.78 -0.44 4.53
N GLU A 13 -9.24 0.09 5.65
CA GLU A 13 -9.91 -0.69 6.71
C GLU A 13 -11.16 -1.39 6.16
N GLN A 14 -11.89 -0.73 5.26
CA GLN A 14 -13.08 -1.28 4.60
C GLN A 14 -12.74 -2.40 3.60
N ARG A 15 -11.48 -2.50 3.17
CA ARG A 15 -10.99 -3.45 2.16
C ARG A 15 -10.16 -4.57 2.78
N ASN A 16 -10.08 -4.63 4.12
CA ASN A 16 -9.39 -5.68 4.88
C ASN A 16 -7.91 -5.89 4.52
N TYR A 17 -7.17 -4.81 4.24
CA TYR A 17 -5.72 -4.87 4.05
C TYR A 17 -4.99 -3.67 4.69
N VAL A 18 -3.66 -3.75 4.78
CA VAL A 18 -2.79 -2.67 5.28
C VAL A 18 -1.80 -2.22 4.19
N GLN A 19 -1.46 -0.95 4.17
CA GLN A 19 -0.60 -0.37 3.13
C GLN A 19 0.84 -0.86 3.24
N ALA A 20 1.36 -0.94 4.47
CA ALA A 20 2.65 -1.56 4.73
C ALA A 20 2.70 -2.27 6.08
N VAL A 21 3.60 -3.24 6.18
CA VAL A 21 4.00 -3.85 7.44
C VAL A 21 5.48 -3.64 7.60
N GLU A 22 5.87 -2.81 8.55
CA GLU A 22 7.26 -2.71 8.98
C GLU A 22 7.58 -3.92 9.87
N VAL A 23 8.69 -4.59 9.58
CA VAL A 23 9.24 -5.66 10.41
C VAL A 23 10.62 -5.20 10.89
N LYS A 24 10.91 -5.36 12.19
CA LYS A 24 12.23 -5.06 12.79
C LYS A 24 12.94 -6.34 13.22
N ASP A 25 14.28 -6.25 13.32
CA ASP A 25 15.21 -7.38 13.43
C ASP A 25 15.16 -8.34 12.22
N VAL A 26 14.78 -7.81 11.06
CA VAL A 26 14.97 -8.45 9.76
C VAL A 26 16.29 -7.95 9.20
N SER A 27 17.21 -8.86 8.88
CA SER A 27 18.54 -8.52 8.33
C SER A 27 18.50 -7.98 6.90
N GLY A 28 17.32 -7.82 6.31
CA GLY A 28 17.10 -7.10 5.04
C GLY A 28 15.96 -7.67 4.22
N THR A 29 14.70 -7.33 4.54
CA THR A 29 13.56 -7.63 3.64
C THR A 29 12.43 -6.62 3.82
N LEU A 30 12.01 -5.99 2.72
CA LEU A 30 10.85 -5.10 2.64
C LEU A 30 9.71 -5.82 1.92
N TYR A 31 8.53 -5.89 2.55
CA TYR A 31 7.33 -6.48 1.95
C TYR A 31 6.36 -5.37 1.59
N VAL A 32 6.16 -5.16 0.29
CA VAL A 32 5.25 -4.16 -0.25
C VAL A 32 4.03 -4.87 -0.83
N SER A 33 2.84 -4.42 -0.44
CA SER A 33 1.58 -4.87 -1.06
C SER A 33 1.55 -4.49 -2.53
N GLY A 34 0.76 -5.20 -3.34
CA GLY A 34 0.53 -4.82 -4.74
C GLY A 34 0.08 -3.36 -4.83
N GLN A 35 0.81 -2.55 -5.60
CA GLN A 35 0.46 -1.15 -5.84
C GLN A 35 -0.40 -1.04 -7.10
N THR A 36 -1.40 -0.16 -7.04
CA THR A 36 -2.35 0.12 -8.12
C THR A 36 -2.47 1.62 -8.29
N ALA A 37 -2.83 2.11 -9.49
CA ALA A 37 -3.06 3.53 -9.74
C ALA A 37 -4.31 4.04 -9.00
N ILE A 38 -4.12 4.43 -7.75
CA ILE A 38 -5.12 4.94 -6.83
C ILE A 38 -4.54 6.19 -6.16
N ASP A 39 -5.34 7.24 -6.05
CA ASP A 39 -4.93 8.48 -5.38
C ASP A 39 -4.98 8.38 -3.85
N GLU A 40 -4.60 9.44 -3.16
CA GLU A 40 -4.63 9.51 -1.69
C GLU A 40 -6.04 9.35 -1.09
N ASN A 41 -7.08 9.68 -1.85
CA ASN A 41 -8.47 9.56 -1.44
C ASN A 41 -9.04 8.15 -1.65
N GLY A 42 -8.25 7.23 -2.23
CA GLY A 42 -8.68 5.87 -2.52
C GLY A 42 -9.47 5.73 -3.83
N ILE A 43 -9.40 6.74 -4.70
CA ILE A 43 -10.06 6.76 -6.00
C ILE A 43 -9.14 6.13 -7.05
N SER A 44 -9.65 5.11 -7.75
CA SER A 44 -8.94 4.49 -8.86
C SER A 44 -8.86 5.43 -10.05
N SER A 45 -7.70 5.44 -10.72
CA SER A 45 -7.55 6.15 -11.99
C SER A 45 -8.53 5.61 -13.03
N ASP A 46 -9.17 6.53 -13.76
CA ASP A 46 -10.03 6.27 -14.92
C ASP A 46 -9.32 6.57 -16.26
N ALA A 47 -8.04 6.93 -16.20
CA ALA A 47 -7.22 7.24 -17.37
C ALA A 47 -6.69 5.97 -18.07
N ASP A 48 -6.11 6.16 -19.26
CA ASP A 48 -5.59 5.05 -20.05
C ASP A 48 -4.47 4.27 -19.33
N MET A 49 -4.26 3.01 -19.70
CA MET A 49 -3.31 2.12 -19.01
C MET A 49 -1.88 2.66 -18.99
N ARG A 50 -1.45 3.46 -19.97
CA ARG A 50 -0.09 4.00 -20.01
C ARG A 50 0.10 5.00 -18.87
N THR A 51 -0.88 5.87 -18.61
CA THR A 51 -0.82 6.86 -17.53
C THR A 51 -0.75 6.27 -16.12
N GLN A 52 -1.13 4.99 -15.96
CA GLN A 52 -1.13 4.32 -14.66
C GLN A 52 0.26 3.83 -14.22
N LEU A 53 1.25 3.83 -15.13
CA LEU A 53 2.60 3.32 -14.88
C LEU A 53 3.69 4.40 -14.88
N SER A 54 3.37 5.61 -15.32
CA SER A 54 4.34 6.67 -15.64
C SER A 54 4.08 7.96 -14.89
#